data_AF-A0A7C4CXF6-F1
#
_entry.id   AF-A0A7C4CXF6-F1
#
_cell.length_a   1.000
_cell.length_b   1.000
_cell.length_c   1.000
_cell.angle_alpha   90.00
_cell.angle_beta   90.00
_cell.angle_gamma   90.00
#
_symmetry.space_group_name_H-M   'P 1'
#
loop_
_entity.id
_entity.type
_entity.pdbx_description
1 polymer ?
#
loop_
_entity_poly.entity_id
_entity_poly.type
_entity_poly.pdbx_seq_one_letter_code
_entity_poly.pdbx_strand_id
1 'polypeptide(L)'
;NQFFERLLEIKGFQEFMRARIVDNEIRSRLFTDYCKSSSRLILLDYDGTLVPFQSKPEDAKPDNTLMRILKKLSEDPKNEVVLISGRDRRTLDKWFSGLNISLVAEHGAWIMRKGGKEWEVIEPLTSGWKKEILPILRRFVDMVPGSFIEEKDFSLAWHYRNVDTESGILLSQELSNILTHLSANLEIGVLQGSKVIEVKNVGINKGRAALHFLSKKKFQFIMAIGDDFTDEALFRALPSNAYSIRVGMTPSYAKFNLESRDEVIQLLRGLAEVSRTAASAEREI
;
A
#
# COMPACT_ATOMS: atom_id res chain seq x y z
N ASN A 1 25.17 25.18 18.10
CA ASN A 1 25.19 25.84 16.77
C ASN A 1 24.14 25.10 15.95
N GLN A 2 22.87 25.46 16.10
CA GLN A 2 21.72 24.59 15.76
C GLN A 2 21.67 24.16 14.29
N PHE A 3 22.17 24.99 13.37
CA PHE A 3 22.22 24.64 11.95
C PHE A 3 23.18 23.47 11.66
N PHE A 4 24.37 23.48 12.26
CA PHE A 4 25.37 22.43 12.07
C PHE A 4 24.94 21.10 12.69
N GLU A 5 24.32 21.14 13.87
CA GLU A 5 23.75 19.95 14.53
C GLU A 5 22.68 19.31 13.64
N ARG A 6 21.75 20.10 13.10
CA ARG A 6 20.72 19.62 12.18
C ARG A 6 21.28 19.04 10.87
N LEU A 7 22.38 19.61 10.37
CA LEU A 7 23.04 19.14 9.15
C LEU A 7 23.76 17.81 9.37
N LEU A 8 24.37 17.61 10.54
CA LEU A 8 24.95 16.34 10.96
C LEU A 8 23.87 15.27 11.17
N GLU A 9 22.74 15.61 11.78
CA GLU A 9 21.58 14.72 11.90
C GLU A 9 21.04 14.30 10.54
N ILE A 10 20.86 15.23 9.60
CA ILE A 10 20.40 14.92 8.24
C ILE A 10 21.40 14.01 7.53
N LYS A 11 22.70 14.27 7.66
CA LYS A 11 23.75 13.46 7.02
C LYS A 11 23.77 12.04 7.61
N GLY A 12 23.76 11.90 8.93
CA GLY A 12 23.71 10.60 9.60
C GLY A 12 22.42 9.84 9.27
N PHE A 13 21.30 10.53 9.16
CA PHE A 13 20.03 9.95 8.73
C PHE A 13 20.09 9.46 7.26
N GLN A 14 20.66 10.26 6.36
CA GLN A 14 20.86 9.84 4.97
C GLN A 14 21.78 8.63 4.85
N GLU A 15 22.86 8.57 5.63
CA GLU A 15 23.77 7.42 5.67
C GLU A 15 23.06 6.17 6.21
N PHE A 16 22.26 6.31 7.28
CA PHE A 16 21.44 5.22 7.82
C PHE A 16 20.43 4.69 6.80
N MET A 17 19.75 5.56 6.07
CA MET A 17 18.78 5.17 5.04
C MET A 17 19.47 4.52 3.83
N ARG A 18 20.66 5.00 3.45
CA ARG A 18 21.48 4.39 2.38
C ARG A 18 21.95 2.98 2.73
N ALA A 19 22.32 2.73 3.98
CA ALA A 19 22.71 1.40 4.44
C ALA A 19 21.58 0.35 4.34
N ARG A 20 20.33 0.81 4.16
CA ARG A 20 19.14 -0.04 4.01
C ARG A 20 18.70 -0.18 2.55
N ILE A 21 19.38 0.44 1.59
CA ILE A 21 19.06 0.28 0.17
C ILE A 21 19.22 -1.19 -0.23
N VAL A 22 18.29 -1.72 -1.03
CA VAL A 22 18.42 -3.05 -1.63
C VAL A 22 19.52 -3.01 -2.69
N ASP A 23 20.76 -3.17 -2.24
CA ASP A 23 21.93 -3.32 -3.09
C ASP A 23 21.99 -4.71 -3.75
N ASN A 24 23.08 -4.97 -4.48
CA ASN A 24 23.27 -6.24 -5.18
C ASN A 24 23.37 -7.44 -4.23
N GLU A 25 23.93 -7.27 -3.03
CA GLU A 25 24.09 -8.36 -2.04
C GLU A 25 22.72 -8.72 -1.45
N ILE A 26 21.97 -7.72 -1.00
CA ILE A 26 20.61 -7.90 -0.46
C ILE A 26 19.70 -8.47 -1.55
N ARG A 27 19.78 -7.96 -2.78
CA ARG A 27 19.03 -8.49 -3.92
C ARG A 27 19.39 -9.95 -4.17
N SER A 28 20.66 -10.32 -4.24
CA SER A 28 21.10 -11.71 -4.45
C SER A 28 20.57 -12.65 -3.36
N ARG A 29 20.64 -12.23 -2.09
CA ARG A 29 20.09 -12.98 -0.96
C ARG A 29 18.57 -13.13 -1.09
N LEU A 30 17.85 -12.05 -1.39
CA LEU A 30 16.40 -12.08 -1.59
C LEU A 30 15.99 -13.08 -2.68
N PHE A 31 16.69 -13.06 -3.83
CA PHE A 31 16.44 -14.03 -4.90
C PHE A 31 16.76 -15.46 -4.51
N THR A 32 17.85 -15.68 -3.76
CA THR A 32 18.23 -17.00 -3.27
C THR A 32 17.16 -17.56 -2.33
N ASP A 33 16.70 -16.76 -1.38
CA ASP A 33 15.68 -17.18 -0.40
C ASP A 33 14.31 -17.35 -1.06
N TYR A 34 13.99 -16.52 -2.05
CA TYR A 34 12.83 -16.70 -2.91
C TYR A 34 12.90 -18.06 -3.62
N CYS A 35 13.97 -18.35 -4.37
CA CYS A 35 14.11 -19.59 -5.14
C CYS A 35 14.07 -20.85 -4.26
N LYS A 36 14.68 -20.81 -3.07
CA LYS A 36 14.70 -21.94 -2.12
C LYS A 36 13.35 -22.21 -1.44
N SER A 37 12.48 -21.21 -1.37
CA SER A 37 11.20 -21.33 -0.68
C SER A 37 10.13 -22.03 -1.52
N SER A 38 9.35 -22.90 -0.89
CA SER A 38 8.20 -23.61 -1.46
C SER A 38 6.85 -22.95 -1.16
N SER A 39 6.85 -21.89 -0.33
CA SER A 39 5.65 -21.10 -0.02
C SER A 39 6.04 -19.64 0.22
N ARG A 40 5.56 -18.75 -0.66
CA ARG A 40 5.95 -17.34 -0.73
C ARG A 40 4.73 -16.44 -0.59
N LEU A 41 4.81 -15.42 0.27
CA LEU A 41 3.81 -14.37 0.37
C LEU A 41 4.41 -13.07 -0.16
N ILE A 42 3.76 -12.46 -1.15
CA ILE A 42 4.20 -11.23 -1.81
C ILE A 42 3.08 -10.20 -1.65
N LEU A 43 3.28 -9.22 -0.77
CA LEU A 43 2.33 -8.17 -0.42
C LEU A 43 2.75 -6.89 -1.14
N LEU A 44 1.93 -6.39 -2.04
CA LEU A 44 2.28 -5.22 -2.87
C LEU A 44 1.25 -4.13 -2.65
N ASP A 45 1.70 -2.96 -2.21
CA ASP A 45 0.92 -1.75 -2.39
C ASP A 45 0.81 -1.38 -3.88
N TYR A 46 -0.15 -0.51 -4.24
CA TYR A 46 -0.43 -0.15 -5.62
C TYR A 46 0.00 1.28 -5.99
N ASP A 47 -0.62 2.30 -5.40
CA ASP A 47 -0.45 3.71 -5.79
C ASP A 47 0.84 4.26 -5.19
N GLY A 48 1.78 4.71 -6.03
CA GLY A 48 3.10 5.15 -5.60
C GLY A 48 4.13 4.02 -5.54
N THR A 49 3.68 2.78 -5.34
CA THR A 49 4.52 1.57 -5.37
C THR A 49 4.65 0.93 -6.74
N LEU A 50 3.53 0.58 -7.39
CA LEU A 50 3.52 -0.11 -8.70
C LEU A 50 3.19 0.83 -9.85
N VAL A 51 2.41 1.87 -9.59
CA VAL A 51 1.97 2.87 -10.56
C VAL A 51 2.18 4.26 -9.97
N PRO A 52 2.67 5.26 -10.74
CA PRO A 52 2.84 6.61 -10.21
C PRO A 52 1.51 7.25 -9.83
N PHE A 53 1.56 8.20 -8.88
CA PHE A 53 0.41 9.05 -8.58
C PHE A 53 0.00 9.87 -9.81
N GLN A 54 -1.32 9.93 -10.04
CA GLN A 54 -1.91 10.74 -11.11
C GLN A 54 -2.72 11.89 -10.51
N SER A 55 -3.04 12.89 -11.35
CA SER A 55 -3.93 14.00 -10.97
C SER A 55 -5.36 13.50 -10.75
N LYS A 56 -5.80 12.54 -11.58
CA LYS A 56 -7.08 11.85 -11.47
C LYS A 56 -6.87 10.39 -11.03
N PRO A 57 -7.54 9.93 -9.97
CA PRO A 57 -7.40 8.55 -9.49
C PRO A 57 -7.65 7.48 -10.57
N GLU A 58 -8.58 7.71 -11.49
CA GLU A 58 -8.92 6.79 -12.58
C GLU A 58 -7.82 6.62 -13.65
N ASP A 59 -6.90 7.57 -13.77
CA ASP A 59 -5.82 7.54 -14.76
C ASP A 59 -4.63 6.68 -14.31
N ALA A 60 -4.54 6.36 -13.02
CA ALA A 60 -3.51 5.49 -12.45
C ALA A 60 -3.83 3.99 -12.66
N LYS A 61 -4.29 3.63 -13.87
CA LYS A 61 -4.54 2.24 -14.29
C LYS A 61 -3.23 1.47 -14.52
N PRO A 62 -3.19 0.14 -14.33
CA PRO A 62 -1.97 -0.63 -14.53
C PRO A 62 -1.60 -0.70 -16.01
N ASP A 63 -0.29 -0.61 -16.29
CA ASP A 63 0.23 -0.80 -17.65
C ASP A 63 0.37 -2.29 -18.01
N ASN A 64 0.54 -2.58 -19.31
CA ASN A 64 0.70 -3.96 -19.80
C ASN A 64 1.94 -4.66 -19.22
N THR A 65 2.98 -3.91 -18.86
CA THR A 65 4.21 -4.47 -18.28
C THR A 65 3.95 -4.98 -16.88
N LEU A 66 3.28 -4.19 -16.04
CA LEU A 66 2.87 -4.56 -14.70
C LEU A 66 1.91 -5.76 -14.73
N MET A 67 0.90 -5.72 -15.59
CA MET A 67 -0.05 -6.83 -15.75
C MET A 67 0.66 -8.14 -16.10
N ARG A 68 1.66 -8.09 -16.99
CA ARG A 68 2.46 -9.28 -17.35
C ARG A 68 3.34 -9.77 -16.19
N ILE A 69 3.92 -8.88 -15.39
CA ILE A 69 4.74 -9.24 -14.23
C ILE A 69 3.86 -9.93 -13.18
N LEU A 70 2.74 -9.32 -12.81
CA LEU A 70 1.80 -9.89 -11.82
C LEU A 70 1.25 -11.23 -12.30
N LYS A 71 0.90 -11.35 -13.59
CA LYS A 71 0.47 -12.62 -14.19
C LYS A 71 1.52 -13.71 -14.00
N LYS A 72 2.78 -13.47 -14.41
CA LYS A 72 3.87 -14.43 -14.27
C LYS A 72 4.11 -14.84 -12.82
N LEU A 73 4.08 -13.89 -11.88
CA LEU A 73 4.21 -14.21 -10.46
C LEU A 73 3.04 -15.07 -9.96
N SER A 74 1.82 -14.80 -10.43
CA SER A 74 0.62 -15.55 -10.04
C SER A 74 0.52 -16.95 -10.66
N GLU A 75 1.25 -17.21 -11.76
CA GLU A 75 1.30 -18.52 -12.43
C GLU A 75 2.17 -19.54 -11.66
N ASP A 76 3.08 -19.09 -10.79
CA ASP A 76 3.85 -19.97 -9.91
C ASP A 76 2.97 -20.36 -8.69
N PRO A 77 2.62 -21.65 -8.53
CA PRO A 77 1.73 -22.10 -7.45
C PRO A 77 2.33 -21.91 -6.05
N LYS A 78 3.65 -21.72 -5.93
CA LYS A 78 4.32 -21.43 -4.65
C LYS A 78 4.05 -20.00 -4.17
N ASN A 79 3.56 -19.13 -5.06
CA ASN A 79 3.30 -17.73 -4.76
C ASN A 79 1.85 -17.49 -4.30
N GLU A 80 1.75 -16.71 -3.23
CA GLU A 80 0.56 -15.96 -2.85
C GLU A 80 0.84 -14.49 -3.12
N VAL A 81 0.40 -13.98 -4.28
CA VAL A 81 0.51 -12.57 -4.62
C VAL A 81 -0.74 -11.85 -4.13
N VAL A 82 -0.54 -10.84 -3.30
CA VAL A 82 -1.60 -10.05 -2.69
C VAL A 82 -1.37 -8.58 -3.02
N LEU A 83 -2.31 -7.96 -3.72
CA LEU A 83 -2.33 -6.52 -3.94
C LEU A 83 -3.12 -5.85 -2.81
N ILE A 84 -2.49 -4.96 -2.05
CA ILE A 84 -3.10 -4.23 -0.94
C ILE A 84 -3.18 -2.75 -1.25
N SER A 85 -4.37 -2.26 -1.59
CA SER A 85 -4.56 -0.88 -2.03
C SER A 85 -5.58 -0.12 -1.17
N GLY A 86 -5.46 1.21 -1.15
CA GLY A 86 -6.50 2.11 -0.66
C GLY A 86 -7.70 2.27 -1.59
N ARG A 87 -7.63 1.75 -2.82
CA ARG A 87 -8.69 1.86 -3.84
C ARG A 87 -9.93 1.06 -3.46
N ASP A 88 -11.06 1.45 -4.03
CA ASP A 88 -12.32 0.74 -3.89
C ASP A 88 -12.31 -0.59 -4.65
N ARG A 89 -13.20 -1.50 -4.24
CA ARG A 89 -13.31 -2.85 -4.82
C ARG A 89 -13.66 -2.85 -6.31
N ARG A 90 -14.51 -1.92 -6.77
CA ARG A 90 -14.99 -1.90 -8.16
C ARG A 90 -13.84 -1.53 -9.10
N THR A 91 -13.01 -0.58 -8.69
CA THR A 91 -11.80 -0.20 -9.42
C THR A 91 -10.81 -1.37 -9.50
N LEU A 92 -10.51 -2.01 -8.37
CA LEU A 92 -9.58 -3.16 -8.35
C LEU A 92 -10.10 -4.35 -9.16
N ASP A 93 -11.39 -4.66 -9.05
CA ASP A 93 -12.03 -5.73 -9.84
C ASP A 93 -11.95 -5.44 -11.34
N LYS A 94 -12.29 -4.21 -11.76
CA LYS A 94 -12.20 -3.79 -13.16
C LYS A 94 -10.77 -3.92 -13.72
N TRP A 95 -9.75 -3.59 -12.94
CA TRP A 95 -8.36 -3.57 -13.41
C TRP A 95 -7.67 -4.93 -13.36
N PHE A 96 -8.03 -5.78 -12.40
CA PHE A 96 -7.30 -7.01 -12.11
C PHE A 96 -8.12 -8.30 -12.26
N SER A 97 -9.37 -8.25 -12.71
CA SER A 97 -10.24 -9.42 -12.93
C SER A 97 -9.62 -10.53 -13.80
N GLY A 98 -8.65 -10.22 -14.66
CA GLY A 98 -7.93 -11.19 -15.49
C GLY A 98 -6.75 -11.90 -14.81
N LEU A 99 -6.43 -11.60 -13.54
CA LEU A 99 -5.29 -12.14 -12.81
C LEU A 99 -5.72 -13.06 -11.67
N ASN A 100 -4.95 -14.12 -11.43
CA ASN A 100 -5.17 -15.03 -10.31
C ASN A 100 -4.41 -14.58 -9.06
N ILE A 101 -4.73 -13.38 -8.56
CA ILE A 101 -4.11 -12.79 -7.38
C ILE A 101 -5.16 -12.50 -6.31
N SER A 102 -4.73 -12.40 -5.05
CA SER A 102 -5.58 -11.91 -3.98
C SER A 102 -5.58 -10.36 -4.02
N LEU A 103 -6.76 -9.75 -3.86
CA LEU A 103 -6.94 -8.30 -3.82
C LEU A 103 -7.43 -7.87 -2.44
N VAL A 104 -6.91 -6.76 -1.95
CA VAL A 104 -7.34 -6.09 -0.73
C VAL A 104 -7.67 -4.65 -1.06
N ALA A 105 -8.92 -4.25 -0.81
CA ALA A 105 -9.43 -2.92 -1.10
C ALA A 105 -9.60 -2.10 0.17
N GLU A 106 -9.69 -0.78 0.00
CA GLU A 106 -9.92 0.20 1.06
C GLU A 106 -8.99 -0.02 2.27
N HIS A 107 -7.69 -0.16 2.03
CA HIS A 107 -6.66 -0.34 3.05
C HIS A 107 -6.85 -1.57 3.96
N GLY A 108 -7.62 -2.58 3.55
CA GLY A 108 -7.88 -3.76 4.37
C GLY A 108 -9.32 -3.95 4.80
N ALA A 109 -10.27 -3.15 4.32
CA ALA A 109 -11.68 -3.38 4.65
C ALA A 109 -12.20 -4.65 3.98
N TRP A 110 -11.78 -4.86 2.73
CA TRP A 110 -12.27 -5.95 1.89
C TRP A 110 -11.13 -6.83 1.38
N ILE A 111 -11.39 -8.14 1.29
CA ILE A 111 -10.48 -9.11 0.70
C ILE A 111 -11.23 -9.93 -0.36
N MET A 112 -10.62 -10.09 -1.53
CA MET A 112 -10.96 -11.12 -2.50
C MET A 112 -9.74 -12.04 -2.63
N ARG A 113 -9.91 -13.33 -2.34
CA ARG A 113 -8.80 -14.29 -2.40
C ARG A 113 -8.56 -14.75 -3.83
N LYS A 114 -7.33 -15.19 -4.15
CA LYS A 114 -7.02 -15.83 -5.43
C LYS A 114 -7.97 -17.00 -5.70
N GLY A 115 -8.47 -17.10 -6.92
CA GLY A 115 -9.51 -18.07 -7.31
C GLY A 115 -10.91 -17.81 -6.75
N GLY A 116 -11.07 -16.84 -5.85
CA GLY A 116 -12.36 -16.37 -5.35
C GLY A 116 -13.06 -15.46 -6.35
N LYS A 117 -14.38 -15.30 -6.17
CA LYS A 117 -15.23 -14.42 -6.99
C LYS A 117 -15.96 -13.35 -6.18
N GLU A 118 -15.90 -13.45 -4.86
CA GLU A 118 -16.64 -12.59 -3.95
C GLU A 118 -15.69 -11.89 -2.99
N TRP A 119 -16.09 -10.67 -2.63
CA TRP A 119 -15.38 -9.85 -1.65
C TRP A 119 -15.93 -10.11 -0.26
N GLU A 120 -15.03 -10.37 0.68
CA GLU A 120 -15.33 -10.60 2.10
C GLU A 120 -14.85 -9.40 2.90
N VAL A 121 -15.60 -9.00 3.94
CA VAL A 121 -15.12 -8.03 4.93
C VAL A 121 -14.30 -8.76 5.99
N ILE A 122 -13.14 -8.23 6.38
CA ILE A 122 -12.29 -8.87 7.40
C ILE A 122 -12.97 -8.87 8.78
N GLU A 123 -13.67 -7.79 9.11
CA GLU A 123 -14.31 -7.55 10.39
C GLU A 123 -15.70 -6.91 10.19
N PRO A 124 -16.63 -7.01 11.16
CA PRO A 124 -17.89 -6.27 11.09
C PRO A 124 -17.62 -4.76 11.19
N LEU A 125 -17.66 -4.09 10.04
CA LEU A 125 -17.45 -2.64 9.93
C LEU A 125 -18.80 -1.91 9.85
N THR A 126 -18.86 -0.72 10.44
CA THR A 126 -20.04 0.15 10.38
C THR A 126 -19.76 1.37 9.50
N SER A 127 -20.76 1.81 8.74
CA SER A 127 -20.69 3.03 7.92
C SER A 127 -21.62 4.15 8.42
N GLY A 128 -22.33 3.93 9.54
CA GLY A 128 -23.30 4.88 10.10
C GLY A 128 -22.71 6.25 10.43
N TRP A 129 -21.44 6.27 10.88
CA TRP A 129 -20.67 7.48 11.19
C TRP A 129 -20.55 8.44 10.00
N LYS A 130 -20.67 7.95 8.75
CA LYS A 130 -20.61 8.81 7.56
C LYS A 130 -21.68 9.88 7.53
N LYS A 131 -22.85 9.61 8.13
CA LYS A 131 -23.94 10.60 8.23
C LYS A 131 -23.55 11.82 9.05
N GLU A 132 -22.61 11.66 9.98
CA GLU A 132 -22.09 12.75 10.83
C GLU A 132 -20.93 13.47 10.16
N ILE A 133 -20.06 12.73 9.45
CA ILE A 133 -18.85 13.29 8.84
C ILE A 133 -19.12 13.95 7.47
N LEU A 134 -19.98 13.37 6.64
CA LEU A 134 -20.22 13.85 5.27
C LEU A 134 -20.70 15.31 5.20
N PRO A 135 -21.61 15.80 6.07
CA PRO A 135 -21.98 17.21 6.09
C PRO A 135 -20.81 18.16 6.37
N ILE A 136 -19.84 17.73 7.17
CA ILE A 136 -18.64 18.52 7.49
C ILE A 136 -17.75 18.62 6.25
N LEU A 137 -17.46 17.48 5.61
CA LEU A 137 -16.65 17.46 4.40
C LEU A 137 -17.28 18.32 3.29
N ARG A 138 -18.61 18.30 3.15
CA ARG A 138 -19.33 19.13 2.15
C ARG A 138 -19.09 20.62 2.36
N ARG A 139 -19.10 21.10 3.61
CA ARG A 139 -18.77 22.51 3.91
C ARG A 139 -17.36 22.87 3.45
N PHE A 140 -16.40 21.97 3.60
CA PHE A 140 -15.03 22.20 3.12
C PHE A 140 -14.94 22.18 1.60
N VAL A 141 -15.73 21.35 0.91
CA VAL A 141 -15.82 21.41 -0.56
C VAL A 141 -16.38 22.76 -1.02
N ASP A 142 -17.41 23.28 -0.36
CA ASP A 142 -18.01 24.58 -0.70
C ASP A 142 -17.05 25.75 -0.48
N MET A 143 -16.20 25.68 0.57
CA MET A 143 -15.20 26.70 0.87
C MET A 143 -13.94 26.60 -0.01
N VAL A 144 -13.67 25.44 -0.58
CA VAL A 144 -12.40 25.14 -1.26
C VAL A 144 -12.65 24.67 -2.70
N PRO A 145 -12.78 25.62 -3.65
CA PRO A 145 -12.92 25.30 -5.06
C PRO A 145 -11.79 24.40 -5.56
N GLY A 146 -12.14 23.35 -6.29
CA GLY A 146 -11.19 22.35 -6.82
C GLY A 146 -10.93 21.17 -5.88
N SER A 147 -11.43 21.21 -4.64
CA SER A 147 -11.50 20.03 -3.77
C SER A 147 -12.75 19.19 -4.07
N PHE A 148 -12.72 17.91 -3.68
CA PHE A 148 -13.87 17.01 -3.84
C PHE A 148 -13.85 15.89 -2.79
N ILE A 149 -15.00 15.23 -2.62
CA ILE A 149 -15.16 14.08 -1.74
C ILE A 149 -15.22 12.80 -2.57
N GLU A 150 -14.43 11.82 -2.18
CA GLU A 150 -14.55 10.43 -2.62
C GLU A 150 -15.19 9.62 -1.49
N GLU A 151 -16.37 9.07 -1.73
CA GLU A 151 -17.09 8.21 -0.80
C GLU A 151 -16.90 6.73 -1.19
N LYS A 152 -16.28 5.95 -0.30
CA LYS A 152 -16.05 4.49 -0.47
C LYS A 152 -17.06 3.70 0.37
N ASP A 153 -16.88 2.40 0.62
CA ASP A 153 -17.81 1.64 1.47
C ASP A 153 -17.61 1.97 2.96
N PHE A 154 -16.36 2.01 3.42
CA PHE A 154 -15.99 2.23 4.83
C PHE A 154 -14.97 3.36 5.05
N SER A 155 -14.80 4.23 4.04
CA SER A 155 -14.09 5.49 4.22
C SER A 155 -14.73 6.65 3.47
N LEU A 156 -14.34 7.86 3.86
CA LEU A 156 -14.59 9.13 3.17
C LEU A 156 -13.25 9.83 3.00
N ALA A 157 -12.92 10.26 1.78
CA ALA A 157 -11.69 10.99 1.51
C ALA A 157 -11.99 12.37 0.92
N TRP A 158 -11.38 13.41 1.48
CA TRP A 158 -11.42 14.77 0.95
C TRP A 158 -10.11 15.08 0.25
N HIS A 159 -10.17 15.28 -1.07
CA HIS A 159 -9.02 15.52 -1.94
C HIS A 159 -8.87 17.01 -2.21
N TYR A 160 -7.66 17.54 -2.03
CA TYR A 160 -7.38 18.97 -2.21
C TYR A 160 -6.11 19.23 -3.03
N ARG A 161 -5.74 18.25 -3.88
CA ARG A 161 -4.55 18.33 -4.73
C ARG A 161 -4.61 19.46 -5.76
N ASN A 162 -5.80 19.80 -6.25
CA ASN A 162 -6.02 20.82 -7.29
C ASN A 162 -6.32 22.22 -6.71
N VAL A 163 -6.11 22.40 -5.41
CA VAL A 163 -6.40 23.64 -4.66
C VAL A 163 -5.13 24.48 -4.60
N ASP A 164 -5.28 25.81 -4.53
CA ASP A 164 -4.19 26.73 -4.19
C ASP A 164 -3.40 26.24 -2.96
N THR A 165 -2.07 26.34 -3.04
CA THR A 165 -1.17 25.57 -2.15
C THR A 165 -1.23 26.06 -0.71
N GLU A 166 -1.38 27.37 -0.49
CA GLU A 166 -1.35 27.96 0.85
C GLU A 166 -2.71 27.76 1.55
N SER A 167 -3.80 28.11 0.85
CA SER A 167 -5.16 27.97 1.36
C SER A 167 -5.54 26.51 1.63
N GLY A 168 -5.15 25.59 0.72
CA GLY A 168 -5.42 24.16 0.85
C GLY A 168 -4.68 23.52 2.03
N ILE A 169 -3.47 23.96 2.37
CA ILE A 169 -2.73 23.45 3.54
C ILE A 169 -3.41 23.88 4.83
N LEU A 170 -3.72 25.18 4.98
CA LEU A 170 -4.34 25.71 6.19
C LEU A 170 -5.67 25.01 6.49
N LEU A 171 -6.55 24.93 5.48
CA LEU A 171 -7.88 24.30 5.63
C LEU A 171 -7.78 22.79 5.83
N SER A 172 -6.77 22.13 5.27
CA SER A 172 -6.53 20.71 5.57
C SER A 172 -6.17 20.49 7.04
N GLN A 173 -5.39 21.38 7.66
CA GLN A 173 -5.04 21.27 9.07
C GLN A 173 -6.27 21.50 9.96
N GLU A 174 -7.09 22.51 9.63
CA GLU A 174 -8.35 22.78 10.33
C GLU A 174 -9.30 21.58 10.24
N LEU A 175 -9.52 21.06 9.03
CA LEU A 175 -10.37 19.89 8.82
C LEU A 175 -9.86 18.67 9.60
N SER A 176 -8.55 18.41 9.56
CA SER A 176 -7.93 17.30 10.29
C SER A 176 -8.18 17.40 11.80
N ASN A 177 -8.05 18.60 12.39
CA ASN A 177 -8.30 18.82 13.80
C ASN A 177 -9.78 18.58 14.16
N ILE A 178 -10.71 19.14 13.38
CA ILE A 178 -12.15 18.94 13.58
C ILE A 178 -12.50 17.46 13.53
N LEU A 179 -12.03 16.75 12.51
CA LEU A 179 -12.31 15.32 12.34
C LEU A 179 -11.68 14.47 13.44
N THR A 180 -10.48 14.83 13.91
CA THR A 180 -9.79 14.11 14.99
C THR A 180 -10.60 14.19 16.28
N HIS A 181 -11.14 15.37 16.61
CA HIS A 181 -12.00 15.54 17.78
C HIS A 181 -13.30 14.73 17.70
N LEU A 182 -13.93 14.67 16.51
CA LEU A 182 -15.15 13.89 16.30
C LEU A 182 -14.90 12.38 16.27
N SER A 183 -13.74 11.97 15.78
CA SER A 183 -13.38 10.55 15.65
C SER A 183 -13.24 9.84 17.00
N ALA A 184 -12.97 10.59 18.08
CA ALA A 184 -12.74 10.05 19.42
C ALA A 184 -13.89 9.16 19.93
N ASN A 185 -15.13 9.40 19.46
CA ASN A 185 -16.32 8.68 19.91
C ASN A 185 -16.93 7.77 18.84
N LEU A 186 -16.34 7.66 17.64
CA LEU A 186 -16.99 7.06 16.47
C LEU A 186 -16.29 5.79 15.93
N GLU A 187 -15.30 5.23 16.65
CA GLU A 187 -14.48 4.09 16.19
C GLU A 187 -13.87 4.28 14.78
N ILE A 188 -13.65 5.55 14.40
CA ILE A 188 -13.00 5.97 13.16
C ILE A 188 -11.66 6.64 13.47
N GLY A 189 -10.77 6.65 12.48
CA GLY A 189 -9.50 7.34 12.51
C GLY A 189 -9.39 8.30 11.34
N VAL A 190 -8.59 9.35 11.54
CA VAL A 190 -8.27 10.35 10.51
C VAL A 190 -6.85 10.10 10.02
N LEU A 191 -6.69 10.03 8.71
CA LEU A 191 -5.41 9.87 8.03
C LEU A 191 -5.15 11.06 7.12
N GLN A 192 -4.01 11.70 7.32
CA GLN A 192 -3.52 12.74 6.43
C GLN A 192 -2.57 12.12 5.41
N GLY A 193 -3.01 12.03 4.16
CA GLY A 193 -2.23 11.54 3.03
C GLY A 193 -1.65 12.68 2.19
N SER A 194 -1.06 12.32 1.04
CA SER A 194 -0.51 13.30 0.10
C SER A 194 -1.60 14.10 -0.61
N LYS A 195 -1.92 15.28 -0.06
CA LYS A 195 -3.00 16.19 -0.51
C LYS A 195 -4.40 15.57 -0.42
N VAL A 196 -4.62 14.75 0.61
CA VAL A 196 -5.90 14.10 0.91
C VAL A 196 -6.07 13.93 2.43
N ILE A 197 -7.29 14.06 2.95
CA ILE A 197 -7.65 13.64 4.31
C ILE A 197 -8.68 12.52 4.21
N GLU A 198 -8.35 11.35 4.75
CA GLU A 198 -9.24 10.19 4.78
C GLU A 198 -9.73 9.92 6.20
N VAL A 199 -11.04 9.66 6.33
CA VAL A 199 -11.67 9.16 7.55
C VAL A 199 -12.14 7.74 7.29
N LYS A 200 -11.79 6.80 8.18
CA LYS A 200 -12.16 5.38 8.04
C LYS A 200 -12.25 4.68 9.39
N ASN A 201 -12.88 3.52 9.48
CA ASN A 201 -12.91 2.73 10.71
C ASN A 201 -11.48 2.38 11.20
N VAL A 202 -11.20 2.47 12.50
CA VAL A 202 -9.88 2.20 13.09
C VAL A 202 -9.42 0.76 12.84
N GLY A 203 -10.36 -0.18 12.71
CA GLY A 203 -10.08 -1.57 12.37
C GLY A 203 -9.53 -1.79 10.96
N ILE A 204 -9.57 -0.78 10.08
CA ILE A 204 -9.12 -0.90 8.70
C ILE A 204 -7.65 -0.46 8.60
N ASN A 205 -6.74 -1.42 8.45
CA ASN A 205 -5.36 -1.12 8.08
C ASN A 205 -4.68 -2.28 7.33
N LYS A 206 -3.66 -1.94 6.52
CA LYS A 206 -2.92 -2.88 5.67
C LYS A 206 -2.21 -3.97 6.49
N GLY A 207 -1.82 -3.65 7.74
CA GLY A 207 -1.24 -4.61 8.69
C GLY A 207 -2.19 -5.72 9.08
N ARG A 208 -3.46 -5.41 9.39
CA ARG A 208 -4.50 -6.40 9.66
C ARG A 208 -4.79 -7.26 8.45
N ALA A 209 -4.82 -6.67 7.25
CA ALA A 209 -4.93 -7.44 6.02
C ALA A 209 -3.75 -8.42 5.87
N ALA A 210 -2.51 -7.99 6.11
CA ALA A 210 -1.35 -8.89 6.07
C ALA A 210 -1.44 -10.01 7.11
N LEU A 211 -1.86 -9.70 8.34
CA LEU A 211 -2.08 -10.69 9.40
C LEU A 211 -3.16 -11.71 9.01
N HIS A 212 -4.21 -11.29 8.29
CA HIS A 212 -5.22 -12.21 7.76
C HIS A 212 -4.56 -13.30 6.90
N PHE A 213 -3.69 -12.95 5.95
CA PHE A 213 -2.99 -13.93 5.12
C PHE A 213 -1.97 -14.77 5.91
N LEU A 214 -1.18 -14.13 6.77
CA LEU A 214 -0.18 -14.80 7.61
C LEU A 214 -0.79 -15.81 8.58
N SER A 215 -2.04 -15.58 9.03
CA SER A 215 -2.75 -16.49 9.93
C SER A 215 -3.19 -17.81 9.27
N LYS A 216 -3.32 -17.84 7.93
CA LYS A 216 -3.87 -19.00 7.21
C LYS A 216 -2.83 -20.07 6.90
N LYS A 217 -1.57 -19.67 6.70
CA LYS A 217 -0.48 -20.58 6.31
C LYS A 217 0.86 -20.02 6.75
N LYS A 218 1.79 -20.91 7.07
CA LYS A 218 3.19 -20.57 7.30
C LYS A 218 3.90 -20.35 5.96
N PHE A 219 4.43 -19.15 5.75
CA PHE A 219 5.23 -18.80 4.58
C PHE A 219 6.72 -18.86 4.91
N GLN A 220 7.52 -19.40 3.98
CA GLN A 220 8.98 -19.50 4.11
C GLN A 220 9.66 -18.22 3.62
N PHE A 221 9.06 -17.58 2.62
CA PHE A 221 9.48 -16.28 2.11
C PHE A 221 8.32 -15.31 2.22
N ILE A 222 8.57 -14.12 2.77
CA ILE A 222 7.58 -13.06 2.90
C ILE A 222 8.23 -11.78 2.42
N MET A 223 7.61 -11.10 1.46
CA MET A 223 8.02 -9.80 0.97
C MET A 223 6.85 -8.83 0.98
N ALA A 224 7.09 -7.61 1.41
CA ALA A 224 6.13 -6.52 1.34
C ALA A 224 6.78 -5.27 0.77
N ILE A 225 6.10 -4.60 -0.17
CA ILE A 225 6.59 -3.36 -0.78
C ILE A 225 5.49 -2.29 -0.67
N GLY A 226 5.86 -1.09 -0.21
CA GLY A 226 4.94 0.03 -0.03
C GLY A 226 5.66 1.39 -0.01
N ASP A 227 4.94 2.47 -0.30
CA ASP A 227 5.47 3.82 -0.47
C ASP A 227 4.83 4.88 0.44
N ASP A 228 3.81 4.53 1.24
CA ASP A 228 3.06 5.51 1.99
C ASP A 228 2.99 5.23 3.49
N PHE A 229 2.41 6.18 4.24
CA PHE A 229 2.24 6.05 5.68
C PHE A 229 1.31 4.88 6.07
N THR A 230 0.38 4.50 5.20
CA THR A 230 -0.55 3.39 5.47
C THR A 230 0.15 2.04 5.42
N ASP A 231 1.27 1.93 4.67
CA ASP A 231 2.13 0.75 4.61
C ASP A 231 2.95 0.54 5.88
N GLU A 232 3.13 1.55 6.72
CA GLU A 232 3.88 1.41 7.98
C GLU A 232 3.21 0.43 8.96
N ALA A 233 1.87 0.34 8.91
CA ALA A 233 1.13 -0.69 9.64
C ALA A 233 1.36 -2.09 9.05
N LEU A 234 1.48 -2.19 7.72
CA LEU A 234 1.87 -3.42 7.03
C LEU A 234 3.27 -3.85 7.48
N PHE A 235 4.28 -2.97 7.41
CA PHE A 235 5.65 -3.33 7.79
C PHE A 235 5.80 -3.76 9.25
N ARG A 236 5.09 -3.09 10.18
CA ARG A 236 5.09 -3.45 11.60
C ARG A 236 4.46 -4.82 11.88
N ALA A 237 3.48 -5.23 11.09
CA ALA A 237 2.79 -6.51 11.27
C ALA A 237 3.62 -7.72 10.78
N LEU A 238 4.66 -7.49 9.99
CA LEU A 238 5.44 -8.57 9.38
C LEU A 238 6.45 -9.16 10.36
N PRO A 239 6.75 -10.47 10.25
CA PRO A 239 7.75 -11.11 11.08
C PRO A 239 9.17 -10.62 10.79
N SER A 240 10.08 -10.85 11.73
CA SER A 240 11.48 -10.41 11.67
C SER A 240 12.28 -11.01 10.52
N ASN A 241 11.82 -12.10 9.89
CA ASN A 241 12.44 -12.70 8.70
C ASN A 241 11.87 -12.18 7.36
N ALA A 242 10.84 -11.32 7.36
CA ALA A 242 10.26 -10.78 6.14
C ALA A 242 11.13 -9.69 5.48
N TYR A 243 11.10 -9.64 4.15
CA TYR A 243 11.63 -8.52 3.35
C TYR A 243 10.58 -7.41 3.28
N SER A 244 10.59 -6.49 4.25
CA SER A 244 9.80 -5.26 4.18
C SER A 244 10.60 -4.17 3.48
N ILE A 245 10.04 -3.60 2.42
CA ILE A 245 10.73 -2.67 1.52
C ILE A 245 9.91 -1.40 1.36
N ARG A 246 10.49 -0.26 1.74
CA ARG A 246 9.93 1.08 1.52
C ARG A 246 10.37 1.60 0.14
N VAL A 247 9.45 2.17 -0.63
CA VAL A 247 9.80 2.85 -1.89
C VAL A 247 10.07 4.33 -1.59
N GLY A 248 11.29 4.80 -1.80
CA GLY A 248 11.73 6.16 -1.45
C GLY A 248 12.50 6.23 -0.12
N MET A 249 13.16 7.37 0.10
CA MET A 249 14.13 7.57 1.19
C MET A 249 13.53 8.30 2.41
N THR A 250 12.41 7.80 2.95
CA THR A 250 11.75 8.38 4.13
C THR A 250 11.80 7.43 5.34
N PRO A 251 11.76 7.94 6.58
CA PRO A 251 11.71 7.09 7.77
C PRO A 251 10.61 6.01 7.67
N SER A 252 10.98 4.76 7.96
CA SER A 252 10.07 3.61 7.83
C SER A 252 10.45 2.45 8.76
N TYR A 253 9.43 1.68 9.16
CA TYR A 253 9.58 0.37 9.80
C TYR A 253 10.01 -0.73 8.81
N ALA A 254 9.97 -0.48 7.49
CA ALA A 254 10.49 -1.39 6.48
C ALA A 254 12.00 -1.59 6.62
N LYS A 255 12.49 -2.83 6.57
CA LYS A 255 13.92 -3.14 6.77
C LYS A 255 14.81 -2.59 5.67
N PHE A 256 14.29 -2.56 4.45
CA PHE A 256 15.03 -2.13 3.27
C PHE A 256 14.31 -1.00 2.53
N ASN A 257 15.02 -0.36 1.62
CA ASN A 257 14.47 0.66 0.75
C ASN A 257 14.82 0.37 -0.72
N LEU A 258 13.90 0.72 -1.61
CA LEU A 258 14.17 0.92 -3.04
C LEU A 258 14.03 2.41 -3.33
N GLU A 259 14.87 3.00 -4.15
CA GLU A 259 14.86 4.45 -4.36
C GLU A 259 13.66 4.93 -5.18
N SER A 260 13.13 4.07 -6.04
CA SER A 260 12.05 4.43 -6.95
C SER A 260 11.15 3.26 -7.32
N ARG A 261 9.96 3.59 -7.85
CA ARG A 261 9.04 2.65 -8.47
C ARG A 261 9.70 1.83 -9.58
N ASP A 262 10.61 2.40 -10.34
CA ASP A 262 11.27 1.67 -11.43
C ASP A 262 12.14 0.52 -10.89
N GLU A 263 12.78 0.71 -9.75
CA GLU A 263 13.50 -0.38 -9.07
C GLU A 263 12.56 -1.46 -8.54
N VAL A 264 11.35 -1.10 -8.10
CA VAL A 264 10.30 -2.06 -7.74
C VAL A 264 9.92 -2.91 -8.95
N ILE A 265 9.65 -2.29 -10.09
CA ILE A 265 9.31 -3.00 -11.32
C ILE A 265 10.45 -3.90 -11.79
N GLN A 266 11.71 -3.46 -11.66
CA GLN A 266 12.87 -4.30 -11.98
C GLN A 266 13.00 -5.50 -11.03
N LEU A 267 12.83 -5.29 -9.72
CA LEU A 267 12.86 -6.36 -8.72
C LEU A 267 11.79 -7.41 -9.01
N LEU A 268 10.54 -6.99 -9.21
CA LEU A 268 9.41 -7.88 -9.50
C LEU A 268 9.57 -8.60 -10.84
N ARG A 269 10.14 -7.94 -11.86
CA ARG A 269 10.45 -8.58 -13.14
C ARG A 269 11.45 -9.72 -12.96
N GLY A 270 12.53 -9.49 -12.22
CA GLY A 270 13.51 -10.55 -11.96
C GLY A 270 12.89 -11.72 -11.19
N LEU A 271 12.06 -11.46 -10.17
CA LEU A 271 11.33 -12.53 -9.45
C LEU A 271 10.41 -13.33 -10.39
N ALA A 272 9.71 -12.64 -11.28
CA ALA A 272 8.83 -13.27 -12.27
C ALA A 272 9.61 -14.15 -13.28
N GLU A 273 10.84 -13.78 -13.62
CA GLU A 273 11.70 -14.56 -14.51
C GLU A 273 12.19 -15.84 -13.84
N VAL A 274 12.68 -15.77 -12.60
CA VAL A 274 13.17 -16.96 -11.87
C VAL A 274 12.03 -17.91 -11.46
N SER A 275 10.82 -17.40 -11.21
CA SER A 275 9.63 -18.24 -10.99
C SER A 275 9.32 -19.14 -12.19
N ARG A 276 9.45 -18.60 -13.41
CA ARG A 276 9.14 -19.34 -14.63
C ARG A 276 10.08 -20.52 -14.83
N THR A 277 11.38 -20.32 -14.60
CA THR A 277 12.40 -21.35 -14.74
C THR A 277 12.17 -22.51 -13.77
N ALA A 278 11.74 -22.22 -12.54
CA ALA A 278 11.40 -23.25 -11.55
C ALA A 278 10.12 -24.02 -11.94
N ALA A 279 9.09 -23.33 -12.44
CA ALA A 279 7.83 -23.96 -12.84
C ALA A 279 7.94 -24.78 -14.13
N SER A 280 8.85 -24.43 -15.06
CA SER A 280 9.11 -25.25 -16.26
C SER A 280 9.93 -26.49 -15.94
N ALA A 281 10.94 -26.39 -15.07
CA ALA A 281 11.74 -27.53 -14.66
C ALA A 281 10.93 -28.60 -13.91
N GLU A 282 9.91 -28.20 -13.14
CA GLU A 282 9.02 -29.15 -12.43
C GLU A 282 7.96 -29.80 -13.34
N ARG A 283 7.72 -29.29 -14.55
CA ARG A 283 6.78 -29.88 -15.52
C ARG A 283 7.44 -30.87 -16.50
N GLU A 284 8.77 -30.92 -16.52
CA GLU A 284 9.58 -31.81 -17.37
C GLU A 284 10.06 -33.08 -16.64
N ILE A 285 9.65 -33.27 -15.37
CA ILE A 285 9.89 -34.45 -14.54
C ILE A 285 8.58 -35.20 -14.35
#